data_AF-A0A0G1BZX7-F1
#
_entry.id   AF-A0A0G1BZX7-F1
#
_cell.length_a   1.000
_cell.length_b   1.000
_cell.length_c   1.000
_cell.angle_alpha   90.00
_cell.angle_beta   90.00
_cell.angle_gamma   90.00
#
_symmetry.space_group_name_H-M   'P 1'
#
loop_
_entity.id
_entity.type
_entity.pdbx_description
1 polymer ?
#
loop_
_entity_poly.entity_id
_entity_poly.type
_entity_poly.pdbx_seq_one_letter_code
_entity_poly.pdbx_strand_id
1 'polypeptide(L)'
;MADFSTLIIKQIKQELIKNIDPVYRDGERRFFKEKIKNFGVRLPRRRKITAKFWPEVKKLPKKELFALTELMFCSGYNELATIASSWLNKIKFTPDDFKIFSRWVNKYFDNWAKIDDFCTHILGRLINQYPQLLPQLFLWSRKAMAGCSRKLPNTTKKKCLIL
;
A
#
# COMPACT_ATOMS: atom_id res chain seq x y z
N MET A 1 -10.21 13.12 -15.67
CA MET A 1 -9.58 12.44 -14.52
C MET A 1 -9.01 11.06 -14.87
N ALA A 2 -9.77 10.14 -15.50
CA ALA A 2 -9.26 8.79 -15.82
C ALA A 2 -8.00 8.79 -16.70
N ASP A 3 -7.87 9.78 -17.58
CA ASP A 3 -6.72 9.92 -18.48
C ASP A 3 -5.41 10.23 -17.71
N PHE A 4 -5.43 11.23 -16.83
CA PHE A 4 -4.24 11.60 -16.02
C PHE A 4 -3.76 10.45 -15.13
N SER A 5 -4.67 9.80 -14.38
CA SER A 5 -4.29 8.71 -13.49
C SER A 5 -3.68 7.53 -14.26
N THR A 6 -4.27 7.19 -15.41
CA THR A 6 -3.74 6.14 -16.30
C THR A 6 -2.37 6.51 -16.85
N LEU A 7 -2.18 7.77 -17.25
CA LEU A 7 -0.91 8.28 -17.76
C LEU A 7 0.20 8.22 -16.72
N ILE A 8 -0.04 8.71 -15.50
CA ILE A 8 0.94 8.69 -14.40
C ILE A 8 1.32 7.25 -14.04
N ILE A 9 0.35 6.35 -13.90
CA ILE A 9 0.62 4.95 -13.61
C ILE A 9 1.45 4.32 -14.73
N LYS A 10 1.15 4.61 -15.99
CA LYS A 10 1.91 4.12 -17.15
C LYS A 10 3.37 4.60 -17.10
N GLN A 11 3.59 5.89 -16.85
CA GLN A 11 4.94 6.46 -16.75
C GLN A 11 5.73 5.84 -15.58
N ILE A 12 5.10 5.65 -14.42
CA ILE A 12 5.74 4.99 -13.27
C ILE A 12 6.12 3.56 -13.61
N LYS A 13 5.22 2.80 -14.25
CA LYS A 13 5.52 1.43 -14.68
C LYS A 13 6.70 1.39 -15.66
N GLN A 14 6.78 2.33 -16.60
CA GLN A 14 7.93 2.43 -17.51
C GLN A 14 9.24 2.67 -16.75
N GLU A 15 9.24 3.57 -15.76
CA GLU A 15 10.42 3.83 -14.93
C GLU A 15 10.80 2.62 -14.05
N LEU A 16 9.81 1.88 -13.54
CA LEU A 16 10.05 0.63 -12.82
C LEU A 16 10.66 -0.43 -13.74
N ILE A 17 10.15 -0.58 -14.97
CA ILE A 17 10.68 -1.53 -15.96
C ILE A 17 12.14 -1.25 -16.28
N LYS A 18 12.53 0.02 -16.44
CA LYS A 18 13.93 0.42 -16.68
C LYS A 18 14.88 0.13 -15.52
N ASN A 19 14.36 -0.16 -14.32
CA ASN A 19 15.14 -0.37 -13.11
C ASN A 19 14.93 -1.78 -12.50
N ILE A 20 14.43 -2.74 -13.29
CA ILE A 20 14.26 -4.12 -12.85
C ILE A 20 15.63 -4.72 -12.53
N ASP A 21 15.74 -5.35 -11.36
CA ASP A 21 16.81 -6.28 -11.05
C ASP A 21 16.22 -7.70 -11.03
N PRO A 22 16.51 -8.54 -12.04
CA PRO A 22 15.95 -9.89 -12.12
C PRO A 22 16.35 -10.79 -10.94
N VAL A 23 17.59 -10.68 -10.45
CA VAL A 23 18.09 -11.49 -9.34
C VAL A 23 17.33 -11.14 -8.06
N TYR A 24 17.13 -9.85 -7.81
CA TYR A 24 16.34 -9.36 -6.69
C TYR A 24 14.86 -9.76 -6.83
N ARG A 25 14.28 -9.59 -8.01
CA ARG A 25 12.89 -9.97 -8.31
C ARG A 25 12.62 -11.43 -7.95
N ASP A 26 13.51 -12.31 -8.40
CA ASP A 26 13.36 -13.74 -8.22
C ASP A 26 13.67 -14.14 -6.77
N GLY A 27 14.59 -13.42 -6.11
CA GLY A 27 14.80 -13.50 -4.66
C GLY A 27 13.55 -13.16 -3.85
N GLU A 28 12.88 -12.04 -4.17
CA GLU A 28 11.61 -11.67 -3.55
C GLU A 28 10.55 -12.75 -3.77
N ARG A 29 10.40 -13.25 -5.00
CA ARG A 29 9.42 -14.30 -5.32
C ARG A 29 9.68 -15.63 -4.60
N ARG A 30 10.95 -15.95 -4.29
CA ARG A 30 11.30 -17.12 -3.46
C ARG A 30 11.06 -16.88 -1.97
N PHE A 31 11.23 -15.64 -1.51
CA PHE A 31 11.05 -15.26 -0.11
C PHE A 31 9.57 -15.26 0.31
N PHE A 32 8.68 -14.73 -0.53
CA PHE A 32 7.25 -14.77 -0.28
C PHE A 32 6.70 -16.18 -0.49
N LYS A 33 5.84 -16.64 0.44
CA LYS A 33 5.20 -17.96 0.33
C LYS A 33 3.99 -17.92 -0.60
N GLU A 34 3.35 -16.77 -0.66
CA GLU A 34 2.29 -16.42 -1.57
C GLU A 34 2.84 -15.91 -2.91
N LYS A 35 2.05 -16.06 -3.98
CA LYS A 35 2.38 -15.44 -5.28
C LYS A 35 2.27 -13.93 -5.17
N ILE A 36 3.36 -13.23 -5.42
CA ILE A 36 3.40 -11.76 -5.46
C ILE A 36 3.49 -11.24 -6.90
N LYS A 37 2.87 -10.09 -7.15
CA LYS A 37 3.13 -9.28 -8.34
C LYS A 37 4.16 -8.22 -7.99
N ASN A 38 5.35 -8.35 -8.56
CA ASN A 38 6.44 -7.39 -8.39
C ASN A 38 7.21 -7.20 -9.70
N PHE A 39 7.76 -6.00 -9.87
CA PHE A 39 8.73 -5.69 -10.91
C PHE A 39 10.14 -6.16 -10.54
N GLY A 40 10.49 -6.16 -9.25
CA GLY A 40 11.84 -6.43 -8.75
C GLY A 40 12.73 -5.21 -8.70
N VAL A 41 12.18 -4.05 -8.32
CA VAL A 41 12.95 -2.81 -8.21
C VAL A 41 13.32 -2.56 -6.75
N ARG A 42 14.61 -2.45 -6.42
CA ARG A 42 15.05 -2.21 -5.03
C ARG A 42 14.55 -0.88 -4.47
N LEU A 43 14.32 -0.85 -3.16
CA LEU A 43 13.75 0.30 -2.43
C LEU A 43 14.44 1.65 -2.72
N PRO A 44 15.79 1.77 -2.79
CA PRO A 44 16.42 3.06 -3.11
C PRO A 44 16.01 3.61 -4.47
N ARG A 45 15.88 2.75 -5.49
CA ARG A 45 15.39 3.15 -6.82
C ARG A 45 13.90 3.49 -6.78
N ARG A 46 13.10 2.71 -6.05
CA ARG A 46 11.67 3.03 -5.84
C ARG A 46 11.49 4.42 -5.22
N ARG A 47 12.25 4.75 -4.18
CA ARG A 47 12.20 6.07 -3.52
C ARG A 47 12.53 7.22 -4.49
N LYS A 48 13.54 7.04 -5.36
CA LYS A 48 13.85 8.02 -6.41
C LYS A 48 12.68 8.20 -7.39
N ILE A 49 12.05 7.10 -7.82
CA ILE A 49 10.86 7.15 -8.68
C ILE A 49 9.69 7.84 -7.96
N THR A 50 9.38 7.48 -6.71
CA THR A 50 8.35 8.13 -5.90
C THR A 50 8.55 9.64 -5.82
N ALA A 51 9.78 10.08 -5.57
CA ALA A 51 10.13 11.50 -5.46
C ALA A 51 10.01 12.24 -6.78
N LYS A 52 10.38 11.60 -7.90
CA LYS A 52 10.27 12.17 -9.26
C LYS A 52 8.85 12.59 -9.61
N PHE A 53 7.85 11.76 -9.30
CA PHE A 53 6.45 12.02 -9.67
C PHE A 53 5.67 12.81 -8.60
N TRP A 54 6.20 12.98 -7.40
CA TRP A 54 5.52 13.69 -6.32
C TRP A 54 5.14 15.16 -6.64
N PRO A 55 5.96 15.97 -7.34
CA PRO A 55 5.61 17.36 -7.66
C PRO A 55 4.34 17.52 -8.49
N GLU A 56 4.00 16.54 -9.33
CA GLU A 56 2.77 16.54 -10.11
C GLU A 56 1.59 16.03 -9.27
N VAL A 57 1.81 14.91 -8.58
CA VAL A 57 0.77 14.24 -7.76
C VAL A 57 0.33 15.10 -6.57
N LYS A 58 1.23 15.87 -5.95
CA LYS A 58 0.91 16.72 -4.79
C LYS A 58 -0.08 17.85 -5.10
N LYS A 59 -0.28 18.17 -6.38
CA LYS A 59 -1.22 19.21 -6.83
C LYS A 59 -2.66 18.70 -6.90
N LEU A 60 -2.85 17.38 -6.86
CA LEU A 60 -4.18 16.79 -6.94
C LEU A 60 -5.00 17.10 -5.69
N PRO A 61 -6.32 17.35 -5.84
CA PRO A 61 -7.25 17.29 -4.73
C PRO A 61 -7.16 15.93 -4.02
N LYS A 62 -7.36 15.91 -2.69
CA LYS A 62 -7.27 14.68 -1.87
C LYS A 62 -8.10 13.53 -2.45
N LYS A 63 -9.30 13.82 -2.97
CA LYS A 63 -10.19 12.83 -3.59
C LYS A 63 -9.56 12.19 -4.84
N GLU A 64 -8.89 12.98 -5.67
CA GLU A 64 -8.22 12.49 -6.88
C GLU A 64 -6.95 11.72 -6.56
N LEU A 65 -6.18 12.18 -5.56
CA LEU A 65 -5.05 11.42 -5.02
C LEU A 65 -5.50 10.05 -4.51
N PHE A 66 -6.61 10.00 -3.75
CA PHE A 66 -7.16 8.73 -3.25
C PHE A 66 -7.58 7.80 -4.39
N ALA A 67 -8.24 8.32 -5.42
CA ALA A 67 -8.61 7.54 -6.60
C ALA A 67 -7.38 6.98 -7.34
N LEU A 68 -6.34 7.81 -7.51
CA LEU A 68 -5.06 7.39 -8.10
C LEU A 68 -4.41 6.27 -7.27
N THR A 69 -4.32 6.44 -5.94
CA THR A 69 -3.72 5.43 -5.06
C THR A 69 -4.53 4.13 -5.03
N GLU A 70 -5.86 4.21 -5.08
CA GLU A 70 -6.74 3.04 -5.16
C GLU A 70 -6.50 2.24 -6.46
N LEU A 71 -6.32 2.92 -7.60
CA LEU A 71 -5.92 2.26 -8.86
C LEU A 71 -4.55 1.59 -8.75
N MET A 72 -3.59 2.22 -8.08
CA MET A 72 -2.27 1.65 -7.84
C MET A 72 -2.35 0.40 -6.95
N PHE A 73 -3.14 0.41 -5.88
CA PHE A 73 -3.39 -0.76 -5.04
C PHE A 73 -4.11 -1.88 -5.81
N CYS A 74 -5.15 -1.52 -6.59
CA CYS A 74 -5.91 -2.46 -7.41
C CYS A 74 -5.06 -3.19 -8.45
N SER A 75 -3.95 -2.59 -8.89
CA SER A 75 -3.02 -3.23 -9.84
C SER A 75 -2.34 -4.49 -9.27
N GLY A 76 -2.27 -4.61 -7.95
CA GLY A 76 -1.64 -5.72 -7.24
C GLY A 76 -0.11 -5.66 -7.17
N TYR A 77 0.55 -4.71 -7.85
CA TYR A 77 2.02 -4.62 -7.80
C TYR A 77 2.54 -4.08 -6.47
N ASN A 78 3.47 -4.80 -5.85
CA ASN A 78 4.09 -4.41 -4.58
C ASN A 78 4.72 -3.01 -4.67
N GLU A 79 5.45 -2.71 -5.74
CA GLU A 79 6.12 -1.42 -5.89
C GLU A 79 5.15 -0.27 -6.06
N LEU A 80 4.03 -0.47 -6.77
CA LEU A 80 2.99 0.55 -6.90
C LEU A 80 2.29 0.79 -5.56
N ALA A 81 2.04 -0.26 -4.77
CA ALA A 81 1.50 -0.11 -3.43
C ALA A 81 2.43 0.71 -2.53
N THR A 82 3.74 0.41 -2.49
CA THR A 82 4.71 1.19 -1.70
C THR A 82 4.81 2.65 -2.15
N ILE A 83 4.77 2.92 -3.47
CA ILE A 83 4.77 4.30 -3.99
C ILE A 83 3.51 5.04 -3.54
N ALA A 84 2.33 4.43 -3.68
CA ALA A 84 1.07 4.99 -3.26
C ALA A 84 1.03 5.28 -1.75
N SER A 85 1.44 4.33 -0.91
CA SER A 85 1.59 4.54 0.54
C SER A 85 2.52 5.71 0.86
N SER A 86 3.66 5.83 0.17
CA SER A 86 4.61 6.92 0.40
C SER A 86 4.02 8.31 0.11
N TRP A 87 3.15 8.42 -0.91
CA TRP A 87 2.44 9.66 -1.21
C TRP A 87 1.33 9.97 -0.20
N LEU A 88 0.54 8.96 0.19
CA LEU A 88 -0.47 9.12 1.23
C LEU A 88 0.15 9.62 2.53
N ASN A 89 1.35 9.14 2.87
CA ASN A 89 2.05 9.58 4.08
C ASN A 89 2.47 11.06 4.07
N LYS A 90 2.30 11.79 2.96
CA LYS A 90 2.66 13.21 2.84
C LYS A 90 1.47 14.15 2.97
N ILE A 91 0.24 13.63 3.04
CA ILE A 91 -0.97 14.46 3.16
C ILE A 91 -1.57 14.39 4.56
N LYS A 92 -2.58 15.23 4.82
CA LYS A 92 -3.36 15.23 6.07
C LYS A 92 -4.59 14.34 5.93
N PHE A 93 -4.87 13.57 6.96
CA PHE A 93 -6.04 12.72 7.04
C PHE A 93 -7.12 13.32 7.94
N THR A 94 -8.32 12.77 7.82
CA THR A 94 -9.46 13.03 8.69
C THR A 94 -9.97 11.69 9.22
N PRO A 95 -10.74 11.67 10.32
CA PRO A 95 -11.28 10.41 10.87
C PRO A 95 -12.07 9.58 9.85
N ASP A 96 -12.81 10.24 8.95
CA ASP A 96 -13.62 9.59 7.91
C ASP A 96 -12.80 8.76 6.92
N ASP A 97 -11.51 9.06 6.76
CA ASP A 97 -10.62 8.30 5.87
C ASP A 97 -10.43 6.85 6.35
N PHE A 98 -10.67 6.56 7.63
CA PHE A 98 -10.58 5.21 8.18
C PHE A 98 -11.42 4.20 7.39
N LYS A 99 -12.63 4.59 6.96
CA LYS A 99 -13.53 3.72 6.18
C LYS A 99 -12.96 3.39 4.80
N ILE A 100 -12.21 4.32 4.20
CA ILE A 100 -11.56 4.13 2.91
C ILE A 100 -10.35 3.20 3.08
N PHE A 101 -9.50 3.47 4.07
CA PHE A 101 -8.27 2.72 4.31
C PHE A 101 -8.54 1.26 4.70
N SER A 102 -9.47 1.03 5.62
CA SER A 102 -9.89 -0.32 6.01
C SER A 102 -10.46 -1.12 4.84
N ARG A 103 -11.22 -0.47 3.93
CA ARG A 103 -11.70 -1.08 2.69
C ARG A 103 -10.56 -1.46 1.75
N TRP A 104 -9.56 -0.59 1.56
CA TRP A 104 -8.42 -0.86 0.69
C TRP A 104 -7.62 -2.07 1.15
N VAL A 105 -7.31 -2.14 2.45
CA VAL A 105 -6.60 -3.28 3.04
C VAL A 105 -7.37 -4.58 2.77
N ASN A 106 -8.68 -4.60 3.06
CA ASN A 106 -9.49 -5.79 2.86
C ASN A 106 -9.62 -6.22 1.38
N LYS A 107 -9.66 -5.25 0.46
CA LYS A 107 -9.97 -5.49 -0.96
C LYS A 107 -8.75 -5.76 -1.82
N TYR A 108 -7.65 -5.05 -1.59
CA TYR A 108 -6.53 -5.00 -2.54
C TYR A 108 -5.25 -5.64 -2.01
N PHE A 109 -5.12 -5.86 -0.71
CA PHE A 109 -3.87 -6.34 -0.14
C PHE A 109 -3.91 -7.86 0.00
N ASP A 110 -2.95 -8.50 -0.65
CA ASP A 110 -2.89 -9.93 -0.89
C ASP A 110 -1.67 -10.60 -0.22
N ASN A 111 -0.80 -9.80 0.40
CA ASN A 111 0.38 -10.27 1.12
C ASN A 111 0.61 -9.45 2.39
N TRP A 112 1.30 -10.06 3.35
CA TRP A 112 1.55 -9.46 4.65
C TRP A 112 2.39 -8.19 4.55
N ALA A 113 3.31 -8.08 3.59
CA ALA A 113 4.21 -6.93 3.49
C ALA A 113 3.47 -5.63 3.10
N LYS A 114 2.47 -5.71 2.21
CA LYS A 114 1.59 -4.56 1.91
C LYS A 114 0.79 -4.13 3.14
N ILE A 115 0.24 -5.11 3.87
CA ILE A 115 -0.56 -4.86 5.07
C ILE A 115 0.31 -4.20 6.13
N ASP A 116 1.49 -4.75 6.41
CA ASP A 116 2.44 -4.25 7.41
C ASP A 116 2.90 -2.81 7.11
N ASP A 117 3.33 -2.53 5.87
CA ASP A 117 3.78 -1.20 5.43
C ASP A 117 2.68 -0.14 5.59
N PHE A 118 1.47 -0.44 5.11
CA PHE A 118 0.35 0.49 5.16
C PHE A 118 -0.22 0.66 6.56
N CYS A 119 -0.34 -0.44 7.33
CA CYS A 119 -0.82 -0.37 8.70
C CYS A 119 0.14 0.46 9.56
N THR A 120 1.44 0.26 9.41
CA THR A 120 2.47 0.98 10.16
C THR A 120 2.47 2.46 9.81
N HIS A 121 2.51 2.79 8.51
CA HIS A 121 2.75 4.18 8.09
C HIS A 121 1.48 5.01 7.88
N ILE A 122 0.36 4.39 7.52
CA ILE A 122 -0.88 5.10 7.17
C ILE A 122 -1.92 4.96 8.28
N LEU A 123 -2.33 3.72 8.61
CA LEU A 123 -3.32 3.52 9.67
C LEU A 123 -2.76 3.92 11.03
N GLY A 124 -1.53 3.53 11.38
CA GLY A 124 -0.89 3.89 12.64
C GLY A 124 -0.82 5.40 12.82
N ARG A 125 -0.46 6.14 11.76
CA ARG A 125 -0.48 7.61 11.78
C ARG A 125 -1.88 8.17 11.96
N LEU A 126 -2.89 7.61 11.28
CA LEU A 126 -4.28 8.05 11.43
C LEU A 126 -4.78 7.84 12.88
N ILE A 127 -4.49 6.67 13.47
CA ILE A 127 -4.89 6.32 14.84
C ILE A 127 -4.17 7.19 15.87
N ASN A 128 -2.86 7.44 15.68
CA ASN A 128 -2.11 8.35 16.54
C ASN A 128 -2.67 9.78 16.51
N GLN A 129 -3.16 10.24 15.35
CA GLN A 129 -3.78 11.55 15.21
C GLN A 129 -5.22 11.57 15.74
N TYR A 130 -5.93 10.45 15.69
CA TYR A 130 -7.34 10.33 16.06
C TYR A 130 -7.60 9.07 16.92
N PRO A 131 -7.20 9.07 18.21
CA PRO A 131 -7.33 7.91 19.09
C PRO A 131 -8.77 7.41 19.29
N GLN A 132 -9.77 8.27 19.07
CA GLN A 132 -11.19 7.90 19.11
C GLN A 132 -11.57 6.81 18.09
N LEU A 133 -10.72 6.53 17.11
CA LEU A 133 -10.92 5.46 16.13
C LEU A 133 -10.54 4.07 16.68
N LEU A 134 -9.89 3.97 17.84
CA LEU A 134 -9.45 2.69 18.42
C LEU A 134 -10.55 1.63 18.53
N PRO A 135 -11.78 1.92 19.01
CA PRO A 135 -12.86 0.93 19.04
C PRO A 135 -13.22 0.40 17.64
N GLN A 136 -13.23 1.28 16.64
CA GLN A 136 -13.50 0.89 15.25
C GLN A 136 -12.36 0.06 14.68
N LEU A 137 -11.11 0.40 14.99
CA LEU A 137 -9.92 -0.37 14.62
C LEU A 137 -9.98 -1.79 15.18
N PHE A 138 -10.28 -1.95 16.48
CA PHE A 138 -10.38 -3.27 17.11
C PHE A 138 -11.53 -4.11 16.53
N LEU A 139 -12.67 -3.49 16.25
CA LEU A 139 -13.79 -4.18 15.63
C LEU A 139 -13.45 -4.64 14.20
N TRP A 140 -12.83 -3.76 13.41
CA TRP A 140 -12.38 -4.08 12.05
C TRP A 140 -11.31 -5.18 12.06
N SER A 141 -10.30 -5.08 12.94
CA SER A 141 -9.20 -6.06 13.00
C SER A 141 -9.70 -7.44 13.40
N ARG A 142 -10.62 -7.56 14.36
CA ARG A 142 -11.25 -8.84 14.72
C ARG A 142 -12.01 -9.47 13.54
N LYS A 143 -12.80 -8.67 12.82
CA LYS A 143 -13.52 -9.14 11.62
C LYS A 143 -12.57 -9.53 10.50
N ALA A 144 -11.53 -8.74 10.27
CA ALA A 144 -10.50 -9.04 9.27
C ALA A 144 -9.76 -10.33 9.64
N MET A 145 -9.38 -10.52 10.90
CA MET A 145 -8.69 -11.74 11.39
C MET A 145 -9.55 -13.00 11.24
N ALA A 146 -10.86 -12.92 11.46
CA ALA A 146 -11.78 -14.03 11.19
C ALA A 146 -11.77 -14.45 9.70
N GLY A 147 -11.51 -13.52 8.78
CA GLY A 147 -11.27 -13.81 7.36
C GLY A 147 -9.80 -14.13 7.01
N CYS A 148 -8.84 -13.64 7.80
CA CYS A 148 -7.39 -13.71 7.55
C CYS A 148 -6.77 -15.05 7.94
N SER A 149 -7.41 -15.83 8.83
CA SER A 149 -7.02 -17.21 9.15
C SER A 149 -6.93 -18.13 7.92
N ARG A 150 -7.55 -17.75 6.79
CA ARG A 150 -7.47 -18.43 5.49
C ARG A 150 -6.41 -17.88 4.53
N LYS A 151 -5.83 -16.71 4.80
CA LYS A 151 -4.92 -15.99 3.86
C LYS A 151 -3.47 -15.87 4.33
N LEU A 152 -3.18 -16.00 5.63
CA LEU A 152 -1.80 -15.92 6.13
C LEU A 152 -1.19 -17.31 6.35
N PRO A 153 0.03 -17.58 5.84
CA PRO A 153 0.74 -18.80 6.18
C PRO A 153 0.96 -18.89 7.69
N ASN A 154 0.88 -20.11 8.23
CA ASN A 154 0.90 -20.41 9.68
C ASN A 154 2.04 -19.75 10.48
N THR A 155 3.13 -19.32 9.83
CA THR A 155 4.28 -18.67 10.45
C THR A 155 4.08 -17.20 10.85
N THR A 156 3.05 -16.54 10.32
CA THR A 156 2.76 -15.10 10.58
C THR A 156 1.66 -14.89 11.63
N LYS A 157 1.02 -15.97 12.10
CA LYS A 157 -0.05 -15.94 13.11
C LYS A 157 0.40 -15.33 14.46
N LYS A 158 1.71 -15.22 14.71
CA LYS A 158 2.28 -14.64 15.94
C LYS A 158 2.73 -13.18 15.86
N LYS A 159 2.69 -12.53 14.69
CA LYS A 159 3.21 -11.15 14.54
C LYS A 159 2.17 -10.08 14.22
N CYS A 160 0.90 -10.45 14.05
CA CYS A 160 -0.19 -9.50 13.93
C CYS A 160 -0.81 -9.19 15.31
N LEU A 161 0.02 -8.94 16.32
CA LEU A 161 -0.42 -8.20 17.50
C LEU A 161 -0.06 -6.75 17.23
N ILE A 162 -1.09 -5.97 16.88
CA ILE A 162 -1.04 -4.52 16.94
C ILE A 162 -0.97 -4.17 18.43
N LEU A 163 0.26 -4.04 18.94
CA LEU A 163 0.73 -3.14 19.98
C LEU A 163 2.26 -3.00 19.81
#